data_AF-A0A961PYS8-F1
#
_entry.id   AF-A0A961PYS8-F1
#
_cell.length_a   1.000
_cell.length_b   1.000
_cell.length_c   1.000
_cell.angle_alpha   90.00
_cell.angle_beta   90.00
_cell.angle_gamma   90.00
#
_symmetry.space_group_name_H-M   'P 1'
#
loop_
_entity.id
_entity.type
_entity.pdbx_description
1 polymer ?
#
loop_
_entity_poly.entity_id
_entity_poly.type
_entity_poly.pdbx_seq_one_letter_code
_entity_poly.pdbx_strand_id
1 'polypeptide(L)'
;VFGLRGMGIAPAGVGKEGTGHHHLLIDIEPEALDLDAALPADDHVKHFGGGQSETSLELAPGRHTLRLLLGDMNHVPFDPPVVSEEITVTVE
;
A
#
# COMPACT_ATOMS: atom_id res chain seq x y z
N VAL A 1 0.04 -8.78 -9.43
CA VAL A 1 1.45 -8.45 -9.17
C VAL A 1 1.55 -6.96 -8.88
N PHE A 2 2.17 -6.59 -7.76
CA PHE A 2 2.47 -5.22 -7.38
C PHE A 2 3.66 -4.71 -8.20
N GLY A 3 3.51 -3.51 -8.75
CA GLY A 3 4.55 -2.87 -9.56
C GLY A 3 5.24 -1.75 -8.80
N LEU A 4 6.55 -1.59 -9.03
CA LEU A 4 7.31 -0.42 -8.61
C LEU A 4 8.38 -0.10 -9.65
N ARG A 5 8.61 1.20 -9.93
CA ARG A 5 9.66 1.68 -10.83
C ARG A 5 10.39 2.84 -10.17
N GLY A 6 11.71 2.91 -10.35
CA GLY A 6 12.55 4.00 -9.81
C GLY A 6 12.93 3.88 -8.33
N MET A 7 12.39 2.90 -7.60
CA MET A 7 12.71 2.60 -6.20
C MET A 7 12.81 1.09 -5.97
N GLY A 8 13.41 0.68 -4.86
CA GLY A 8 13.49 -0.73 -4.44
C GLY A 8 12.45 -1.11 -3.38
N ILE A 9 12.27 -2.42 -3.19
CA ILE A 9 11.48 -2.98 -2.09
C ILE A 9 12.41 -3.48 -0.99
N ALA A 10 12.12 -3.14 0.26
CA ALA A 10 12.78 -3.64 1.45
C ALA A 10 11.76 -3.88 2.56
N PRO A 11 12.00 -4.85 3.47
CA PRO A 11 11.11 -5.06 4.62
C PRO A 11 10.99 -3.82 5.51
N ALA A 12 9.85 -3.68 6.18
CA ALA A 12 9.66 -2.70 7.25
C ALA A 12 10.74 -2.88 8.34
N GLY A 13 11.13 -1.77 8.98
CA GLY A 13 12.22 -1.72 9.95
C GLY A 13 13.63 -1.82 9.36
N VAL A 14 13.78 -2.08 8.05
CA VAL A 14 15.08 -2.10 7.37
C VAL A 14 15.32 -0.74 6.71
N GLY A 15 16.16 0.07 7.34
CA GLY A 15 16.61 1.35 6.78
C GLY A 15 17.54 1.15 5.59
N LYS A 16 17.01 1.25 4.38
CA LYS A 16 17.79 1.24 3.14
C LYS A 16 17.33 2.36 2.22
N GLU A 17 18.28 3.17 1.78
CA GLU A 17 18.03 4.33 0.94
C GLU A 17 17.32 3.95 -0.37
N GLY A 18 16.35 4.76 -0.78
CA GLY A 18 15.58 4.56 -2.01
C GLY A 18 14.69 3.31 -2.00
N THR A 19 14.34 2.79 -0.82
CA THR A 19 13.49 1.61 -0.70
C THR A 19 12.33 1.82 0.27
N GLY A 20 11.26 1.06 0.06
CA GLY A 20 10.11 1.00 0.94
C GLY A 20 9.38 -0.33 0.78
N HIS A 21 8.12 -0.38 1.21
CA HIS A 21 7.27 -1.55 1.04
C HIS A 21 5.82 -1.15 0.75
N HIS A 22 5.04 -2.12 0.24
CA HIS A 22 3.68 -1.87 -0.20
C HIS A 22 2.68 -1.88 0.95
N HIS A 23 1.68 -1.02 0.83
CA HIS A 23 0.41 -1.05 1.53
C HIS A 23 -0.69 -1.14 0.47
N LEU A 24 -1.75 -1.90 0.73
CA LEU A 24 -2.93 -1.95 -0.11
C LEU A 24 -4.06 -1.18 0.57
N LEU A 25 -4.51 -0.13 -0.08
CA LEU A 25 -5.72 0.60 0.27
C LEU A 25 -6.92 -0.10 -0.35
N ILE A 26 -7.94 -0.37 0.46
CA ILE A 26 -9.17 -1.05 0.08
C ILE A 26 -10.33 -0.12 0.42
N ASP A 27 -11.10 0.31 -0.59
CA ASP A 27 -12.26 1.19 -0.43
C ASP A 27 -11.99 2.49 0.35
N ILE A 28 -10.76 3.00 0.28
CA ILE A 28 -10.34 4.24 0.92
C ILE A 28 -9.45 5.05 0.00
N GLU A 29 -9.67 6.37 0.01
CA GLU A 29 -8.84 7.34 -0.70
C GLU A 29 -7.61 7.72 0.14
N PRO A 30 -6.41 7.88 -0.43
CA PRO A 30 -5.22 8.34 0.29
C PRO A 30 -5.43 9.64 1.08
N GLU A 31 -6.28 10.54 0.58
CA GLU A 31 -6.61 11.83 1.21
C GLU A 31 -7.38 11.67 2.53
N ALA A 32 -7.94 10.49 2.81
CA ALA A 32 -8.58 10.18 4.09
C ALA A 32 -7.57 9.76 5.18
N LEU A 33 -6.28 9.60 4.82
CA LEU A 33 -5.21 9.16 5.71
C LEU A 33 -4.31 10.33 6.10
N ASP A 34 -3.67 10.22 7.27
CA ASP A 34 -2.54 11.08 7.63
C ASP A 34 -1.27 10.53 6.98
N LEU A 35 -0.84 11.15 5.87
CA LEU A 35 0.31 10.70 5.08
C LEU A 35 1.66 11.11 5.69
N ASP A 36 1.67 11.91 6.76
CA ASP A 36 2.86 12.29 7.51
C ASP A 36 3.12 11.37 8.72
N ALA A 37 2.23 10.39 8.94
CA ALA A 37 2.28 9.45 10.05
C ALA A 37 2.34 8.00 9.55
N ALA A 38 2.64 7.08 10.48
CA ALA A 38 2.58 5.66 10.19
C ALA A 38 1.13 5.28 9.85
N LEU A 39 0.97 4.57 8.74
CA LEU A 39 -0.35 4.13 8.29
C LEU A 39 -1.03 3.24 9.35
N PRO A 40 -2.35 3.41 9.58
CA PRO A 40 -3.09 2.53 10.45
C PRO A 40 -3.13 1.13 9.84
N ALA A 41 -3.13 0.10 10.69
CA ALA A 41 -3.39 -1.27 10.27
C ALA A 41 -4.84 -1.62 10.60
N ASP A 42 -5.70 -1.62 9.57
CA ASP A 42 -7.13 -1.90 9.69
C ASP A 42 -7.66 -2.63 8.44
N ASP A 43 -8.98 -2.76 8.33
CA ASP A 43 -9.64 -3.46 7.22
C ASP A 43 -9.48 -2.74 5.87
N HIS A 44 -9.19 -1.43 5.88
CA HIS A 44 -9.00 -0.60 4.70
C HIS A 44 -7.52 -0.46 4.31
N VAL A 45 -6.59 -0.72 5.23
CA VAL A 45 -5.15 -0.58 4.99
C VAL A 45 -4.40 -1.86 5.36
N LYS A 46 -4.06 -2.66 4.34
CA LYS A 46 -3.34 -3.93 4.50
C LYS A 46 -1.84 -3.76 4.26
N HIS A 47 -1.03 -4.20 5.22
CA HIS A 47 0.43 -4.06 5.19
C HIS A 47 1.14 -5.22 4.49
N PHE A 48 2.14 -4.89 3.67
CA PHE A 48 3.06 -5.84 3.04
C PHE A 48 4.52 -5.52 3.39
N GLY A 49 4.77 -5.33 4.69
CA GLY A 49 6.08 -5.00 5.26
C GLY A 49 7.13 -6.10 5.16
N GLY A 50 6.82 -7.27 4.59
CA GLY A 50 7.82 -8.31 4.30
C GLY A 50 8.50 -8.12 2.94
N GLY A 51 8.11 -7.09 2.18
CA GLY A 51 8.55 -6.90 0.80
C GLY A 51 7.80 -7.79 -0.19
N GLN A 52 6.56 -8.18 0.13
CA GLN A 52 5.72 -8.96 -0.78
C GLN A 52 5.40 -8.16 -2.04
N SER A 53 5.47 -8.82 -3.19
CA SER A 53 5.11 -8.25 -4.50
C SER A 53 3.76 -8.75 -5.02
N GLU A 54 3.07 -9.59 -4.27
CA GLU A 54 1.74 -10.09 -4.61
C GLU A 54 1.04 -10.66 -3.37
N THR A 55 -0.27 -10.86 -3.50
CA THR A 55 -1.11 -11.50 -2.49
C THR A 55 -2.37 -12.07 -3.12
N SER A 56 -3.01 -12.99 -2.40
CA SER A 56 -4.42 -13.35 -2.62
C SER A 56 -5.26 -12.56 -1.63
N LEU A 57 -6.34 -11.94 -2.11
CA LEU A 57 -7.24 -11.11 -1.31
C LEU A 57 -8.65 -11.68 -1.40
N GLU A 58 -9.26 -11.90 -0.24
CA GLU A 58 -10.68 -12.20 -0.13
C GLU A 58 -11.42 -10.89 0.16
N LEU A 59 -12.48 -10.63 -0.60
CA LEU A 59 -13.33 -9.45 -0.47
C LEU A 59 -14.79 -9.89 -0.39
N ALA A 60 -15.63 -9.09 0.25
CA ALA A 60 -17.07 -9.33 0.26
C ALA A 60 -17.65 -9.20 -1.16
N PRO A 61 -18.81 -9.82 -1.45
CA PRO A 61 -19.50 -9.56 -2.72
C PRO A 61 -19.85 -8.08 -2.86
N GLY A 62 -19.56 -7.49 -4.02
CA GLY A 62 -19.74 -6.07 -4.26
C GLY A 62 -18.62 -5.42 -5.08
N ARG A 63 -18.73 -4.10 -5.24
CA ARG A 63 -17.74 -3.27 -5.94
C ARG A 63 -16.73 -2.74 -4.93
N HIS A 64 -15.44 -2.90 -5.25
CA HIS A 64 -14.33 -2.41 -4.44
C HIS A 64 -13.35 -1.56 -5.24
N THR A 65 -12.70 -0.59 -4.60
CA THR A 65 -11.55 0.14 -5.15
C THR A 65 -10.26 -0.26 -4.44
N LEU A 66 -9.17 -0.37 -5.20
CA LEU A 66 -7.88 -0.80 -4.70
C LEU A 66 -6.77 0.12 -5.21
N ARG A 67 -5.84 0.50 -4.31
CA ARG A 67 -4.60 1.23 -4.64
C ARG A 67 -3.42 0.68 -3.86
N LEU A 68 -2.24 0.67 -4.47
CA LEU A 68 -0.99 0.47 -3.74
C LEU A 68 -0.46 1.82 -3.29
N LEU A 69 0.01 1.88 -2.05
CA LEU A 69 0.72 3.02 -1.47
C LEU A 69 2.08 2.56 -0.94
N LEU A 70 3.16 3.22 -1.34
CA LEU A 70 4.50 2.90 -0.85
C LEU A 70 4.79 3.67 0.43
N GLY A 71 5.19 2.94 1.48
CA GLY A 71 5.68 3.51 2.73
C GLY A 71 7.16 3.20 2.96
N ASP A 72 7.80 4.01 3.79
CA ASP A 72 9.17 3.84 4.23
C ASP A 72 9.32 2.68 5.25
N MET A 73 10.48 2.57 5.91
CA MET A 73 10.71 1.51 6.91
C MET A 73 9.78 1.61 8.14
N ASN A 74 9.18 2.77 8.41
CA ASN A 74 8.30 3.05 9.54
C ASN A 74 6.81 3.01 9.17
N HIS A 75 6.47 2.61 7.94
CA HIS A 75 5.11 2.65 7.37
C HIS A 75 4.59 4.07 7.13
N VAL A 76 5.49 5.06 7.04
CA VAL A 76 5.13 6.44 6.68
C VAL A 76 5.19 6.57 5.16
N PRO A 77 4.13 7.05 4.49
CA PRO A 77 4.18 7.35 3.06
C PRO A 77 5.33 8.31 2.70
N PHE A 78 5.87 8.19 1.49
CA PHE A 78 6.85 9.15 0.99
C PHE A 78 6.22 10.52 0.69
N ASP A 79 7.02 11.59 0.65
CA ASP A 79 6.62 12.92 0.17
C ASP A 79 7.43 13.29 -1.09
N PRO A 80 6.77 13.45 -2.26
CA PRO A 80 5.35 13.24 -2.50
C PRO A 80 4.94 11.76 -2.41
N PRO A 81 3.67 11.45 -2.09
CA PRO A 81 3.18 10.07 -2.00
C PRO A 81 3.38 9.29 -3.30
N VAL A 82 3.93 8.08 -3.17
CA VAL A 82 4.06 7.13 -4.27
C VAL A 82 2.87 6.17 -4.23
N VAL A 83 1.84 6.51 -4.99
CA VAL A 83 0.56 5.78 -5.08
C VAL A 83 0.35 5.24 -6.49
N SER A 84 -0.26 4.06 -6.63
CA SER A 84 -0.64 3.52 -7.93
C SER A 84 -1.89 4.18 -8.50
N GLU A 85 -2.16 3.94 -9.78
CA GLU A 85 -3.50 4.14 -10.32
C GLU A 85 -4.52 3.30 -9.54
N GLU A 86 -5.75 3.80 -9.44
CA GLU A 86 -6.87 3.06 -8.89
C GLU A 86 -7.31 1.96 -9.84
N ILE A 87 -7.64 0.80 -9.28
CA ILE A 87 -8.43 -0.20 -9.96
C ILE A 87 -9.76 -0.40 -9.25
N THR A 88 -10.81 -0.68 -10.03
CA THR A 88 -12.10 -1.15 -9.52
C THR A 88 -12.23 -2.65 -9.80
N VAL A 89 -12.64 -3.42 -8.80
CA VAL A 89 -12.99 -4.83 -8.96
C VAL A 89 -14.44 -5.07 -8.51
N THR A 90 -15.07 -6.12 -9.02
CA THR A 90 -16.40 -6.56 -8.57
C THR A 90 -16.32 -8.04 -8.24
N VAL A 91 -16.74 -8.40 -7.03
CA VAL A 91 -16.78 -9.77 -6.52
C VAL A 91 -18.22 -10.25 -6.48
N GLU A 92 -18.44 -11.48 -6.98
CA GLU A 92 -19.75 -12.14 -7.09
C GLU A 92 -19.87 -13.32 -6.13
#